data_AF-A0A7J6PYQ5-F1
#
_entry.id   AF-A0A7J6PYQ5-F1
#
_cell.length_a   1.000
_cell.length_b   1.000
_cell.length_c   1.000
_cell.angle_alpha   90.00
_cell.angle_beta   90.00
_cell.angle_gamma   90.00
#
_symmetry.space_group_name_H-M   'P 1'
#
loop_
_entity.id
_entity.type
_entity.pdbx_description
1 polymer ?
#
loop_
_entity_poly.entity_id
_entity_poly.type
_entity_poly.pdbx_seq_one_letter_code
_entity_poly.pdbx_strand_id
1 'polypeptide(L)'
;LDKRDQRVKDTESARNDFEAYIYSSRERLGGDDELVNKVTTEEMREGIMKTLSESENWLYEDGFDAQLEEYKKRLEGLKKDVVPVLFRADEVELRADLPEWVSKKVASIRKVLDTVLTNRTWVANETAWKVGNDTDDFETWFKELQEKQEATALTEEPAFKVLDVKKRLASIGKAANQLMKIK
;
A
#
# COMPACT_ATOMS: atom_id res chain seq x y z
N LEU A 1 38.27 -4.68 -4.22
CA LEU A 1 37.66 -3.38 -4.57
C LEU A 1 38.17 -2.37 -3.55
N ASP A 2 38.91 -1.37 -4.02
CA ASP A 2 39.39 -0.29 -3.16
C ASP A 2 38.20 0.58 -2.71
N LYS A 3 38.23 1.16 -1.50
CA LYS A 3 37.11 1.96 -0.94
C LYS A 3 36.74 3.14 -1.84
N ARG A 4 37.72 3.65 -2.61
CA ARG A 4 37.51 4.71 -3.60
C ARG A 4 36.66 4.24 -4.77
N ASP A 5 36.97 3.07 -5.34
CA ASP A 5 36.21 2.49 -6.46
C ASP A 5 34.76 2.22 -6.05
N GLN A 6 34.54 1.78 -4.81
CA GLN A 6 33.19 1.57 -4.31
C GLN A 6 32.40 2.88 -4.21
N ARG A 7 33.01 3.96 -3.69
CA ARG A 7 32.36 5.27 -3.61
C ARG A 7 31.99 5.83 -4.98
N VAL A 8 32.85 5.67 -5.99
CA VAL A 8 32.55 6.11 -7.36
C VAL A 8 31.32 5.37 -7.90
N LYS A 9 31.30 4.04 -7.76
CA LYS A 9 30.17 3.20 -8.19
C LYS A 9 28.87 3.57 -7.47
N ASP A 10 28.93 3.78 -6.16
CA ASP A 10 27.76 4.13 -5.36
C ASP A 10 27.19 5.50 -5.79
N THR A 11 28.07 6.49 -6.04
CA THR A 11 27.67 7.82 -6.53
C THR A 11 27.05 7.74 -7.92
N GLU A 12 27.67 7.01 -8.85
CA GLU A 12 27.12 6.80 -10.20
C GLU A 12 25.76 6.10 -10.15
N SER A 13 25.60 5.08 -9.31
CA SER A 13 24.31 4.41 -9.11
C SER A 13 23.26 5.37 -8.58
N ALA A 14 23.58 6.16 -7.55
CA ALA A 14 22.63 7.11 -6.97
C ALA A 14 22.21 8.21 -7.96
N ARG A 15 23.12 8.67 -8.83
CA ARG A 15 22.79 9.59 -9.92
C ARG A 15 21.80 8.95 -10.89
N ASN A 16 22.09 7.73 -11.35
CA ASN A 16 21.24 7.00 -12.29
C ASN A 16 19.86 6.71 -11.68
N ASP A 17 19.81 6.30 -10.41
CA ASP A 17 18.54 6.06 -9.69
C ASP A 17 17.72 7.34 -9.58
N PHE A 18 18.37 8.47 -9.29
CA PHE A 18 17.71 9.78 -9.22
C PHE A 18 17.17 10.24 -10.57
N GLU A 19 17.97 10.14 -11.63
CA GLU A 19 17.58 10.47 -13.00
C GLU A 19 16.41 9.58 -13.48
N ALA A 20 16.52 8.27 -13.30
CA ALA A 20 15.46 7.33 -13.64
C ALA A 20 14.17 7.63 -12.87
N TYR A 21 14.27 7.98 -11.59
CA TYR A 21 13.12 8.34 -10.78
C TYR A 21 12.40 9.59 -11.30
N ILE A 22 13.16 10.61 -11.75
CA ILE A 22 12.58 11.82 -12.35
C ILE A 22 11.78 11.45 -13.60
N TYR A 23 12.37 10.69 -14.52
CA TYR A 23 11.70 10.28 -15.75
C TYR A 23 10.44 9.44 -15.50
N SER A 24 10.53 8.41 -14.65
CA SER A 24 9.37 7.57 -14.33
C SER A 24 8.26 8.34 -13.62
N SER A 25 8.62 9.31 -12.77
CA SER A 25 7.63 10.13 -12.06
C SER A 25 6.88 11.04 -13.02
N ARG A 26 7.58 11.63 -14.00
CA ARG A 26 6.94 12.45 -15.05
C ARG A 26 6.00 11.63 -15.92
N GLU A 27 6.39 10.44 -16.33
CA GLU A 27 5.52 9.56 -17.11
C GLU A 27 4.22 9.28 -16.36
N ARG A 28 4.32 8.92 -15.07
CA ARG A 28 3.16 8.64 -14.22
C ARG A 28 2.28 9.87 -13.94
N LEU A 29 2.89 11.04 -13.78
CA LEU A 29 2.18 12.28 -13.45
C LEU A 29 1.72 13.07 -14.68
N GLY A 30 2.13 12.67 -15.89
CA GLY A 30 1.98 13.41 -17.14
C GLY A 30 0.55 13.56 -17.66
N GLY A 31 -0.44 13.02 -16.95
CA GLY A 31 -1.87 13.17 -17.26
C GLY A 31 -2.51 12.00 -17.99
N ASP A 32 -1.74 11.01 -18.45
CA ASP A 32 -2.28 9.83 -19.13
C ASP A 32 -2.67 8.69 -18.17
N ASP A 33 -2.20 8.73 -16.92
CA ASP A 33 -2.54 7.74 -15.89
C ASP A 33 -3.87 8.11 -15.20
N GLU A 34 -4.94 7.41 -15.58
CA GLU A 34 -6.29 7.66 -15.06
C GLU A 34 -6.40 7.52 -13.53
N LEU A 35 -5.65 6.59 -12.93
CA LEU A 35 -5.71 6.37 -11.48
C LEU A 35 -5.02 7.52 -10.75
N VAL A 36 -3.87 7.96 -11.24
CA VAL A 36 -3.17 9.15 -10.74
C VAL A 36 -4.07 10.38 -10.85
N ASN A 37 -4.74 10.56 -11.98
CA ASN A 37 -5.67 11.69 -12.20
C ASN A 37 -6.85 11.68 -11.23
N LYS A 38 -7.35 10.50 -10.83
CA LYS A 38 -8.45 10.37 -9.85
C LYS A 38 -8.03 10.75 -8.42
N VAL A 39 -6.75 10.63 -8.08
CA VAL A 39 -6.23 10.82 -6.72
C VAL A 39 -5.38 12.09 -6.56
N THR A 40 -5.43 12.97 -7.56
CA THR A 40 -4.71 14.26 -7.59
C THR A 40 -5.56 15.37 -8.21
N THR A 41 -5.27 16.61 -7.84
CA THR A 41 -5.72 17.78 -8.59
C THR A 41 -4.67 18.18 -9.64
N GLU A 42 -5.07 19.01 -10.61
CA GLU A 42 -4.11 19.58 -11.58
C GLU A 42 -3.00 20.35 -10.87
N GLU A 43 -3.36 21.25 -9.93
CA GLU A 43 -2.40 22.05 -9.15
C GLU A 43 -1.38 21.18 -8.40
N MET A 44 -1.81 20.05 -7.83
CA MET A 44 -0.89 19.10 -7.19
C MET A 44 0.09 18.52 -8.21
N ARG A 45 -0.38 18.10 -9.38
CA ARG A 45 0.48 17.53 -10.44
C ARG A 45 1.45 18.58 -10.98
N GLU A 46 0.98 19.79 -11.27
CA GLU A 46 1.81 20.90 -11.73
C GLU A 46 2.92 21.24 -10.72
N GLY A 47 2.59 21.27 -9.43
CA GLY A 47 3.55 21.48 -8.35
C GLY A 47 4.65 20.42 -8.34
N ILE A 48 4.29 19.15 -8.42
CA ILE A 48 5.26 18.04 -8.46
C ILE A 48 6.09 18.07 -9.74
N MET A 49 5.47 18.34 -10.89
CA MET A 49 6.17 18.48 -12.18
C MET A 49 7.21 19.58 -12.18
N LYS A 50 6.91 20.70 -11.52
CA LYS A 50 7.87 21.78 -11.32
C LYS A 50 9.07 21.30 -10.51
N THR A 51 8.85 20.64 -9.36
CA THR A 51 9.93 20.10 -8.52
C THR A 51 10.79 19.07 -9.27
N LEU A 52 10.16 18.21 -10.09
CA LEU A 52 10.88 17.25 -10.95
C LEU A 52 11.76 17.97 -11.98
N SER A 53 11.28 19.07 -12.55
CA SER A 53 12.02 19.86 -13.55
C SER A 53 13.17 20.64 -12.94
N GLU A 54 12.99 21.21 -11.75
CA GLU A 54 14.08 21.82 -10.98
C GLU A 54 15.15 20.79 -10.59
N SER A 55 14.73 19.57 -10.27
CA SER A 55 15.63 18.45 -9.95
C SER A 55 16.42 17.94 -11.15
N GLU A 56 15.81 17.91 -12.33
CA GLU A 56 16.50 17.59 -13.58
C GLU A 56 17.47 18.70 -13.99
N ASN A 57 17.08 19.97 -13.90
CA ASN A 57 17.99 21.09 -14.19
C ASN A 57 19.23 21.03 -13.29
N TRP A 58 19.03 20.72 -12.00
CA TRP A 58 20.14 20.52 -11.08
C TRP A 58 21.09 19.40 -11.53
N LEU A 59 20.60 18.30 -12.13
CA LEU A 59 21.48 17.24 -12.66
C LEU A 59 22.46 17.76 -13.71
N TYR A 60 22.02 18.69 -14.57
CA TYR A 60 22.84 19.25 -15.65
C TYR A 60 23.77 20.38 -15.21
N GLU A 61 23.42 21.08 -14.13
CA GLU A 61 24.21 22.19 -13.58
C GLU A 61 25.18 21.70 -12.49
N ASP A 62 24.75 21.70 -11.23
CA ASP A 62 25.59 21.36 -10.08
C ASP A 62 25.71 19.84 -9.84
N GLY A 63 24.83 19.07 -10.46
CA GLY A 63 24.63 17.66 -10.19
C GLY A 63 25.70 16.76 -10.77
N PHE A 64 26.56 17.22 -11.67
CA PHE A 64 27.59 16.35 -12.28
C PHE A 64 28.67 15.89 -11.27
N ASP A 65 29.11 16.80 -10.40
CA ASP A 65 30.17 16.57 -9.39
C ASP A 65 29.62 16.38 -7.96
N ALA A 66 28.30 16.22 -7.83
CA ALA A 66 27.63 16.11 -6.54
C ALA A 66 28.04 14.86 -5.76
N GLN A 67 28.02 14.95 -4.44
CA GLN A 67 28.32 13.81 -3.58
C GLN A 67 27.12 12.85 -3.50
N LEU A 68 27.40 11.56 -3.26
CA LEU A 68 26.39 10.51 -3.07
C LEU A 68 25.18 10.93 -2.22
N GLU A 69 25.44 11.58 -1.09
CA GLU A 69 24.39 11.98 -0.14
C GLU A 69 23.48 13.09 -0.67
N GLU A 70 23.94 13.90 -1.61
CA GLU A 70 23.12 14.95 -2.24
C GLU A 70 22.06 14.34 -3.17
N TYR A 71 22.46 13.37 -4.00
CA TYR A 71 21.51 12.61 -4.83
C TYR A 71 20.47 11.91 -3.97
N LYS A 72 20.90 11.21 -2.91
CA LYS A 72 19.97 10.54 -1.99
C LYS A 72 19.00 11.52 -1.34
N LYS A 73 19.50 12.65 -0.84
CA LYS A 73 18.66 13.65 -0.18
C LYS A 73 17.63 14.24 -1.14
N ARG A 74 18.01 14.54 -2.37
CA ARG A 74 17.10 15.05 -3.40
C ARG A 74 16.08 14.00 -3.82
N LEU A 75 16.51 12.76 -4.02
CA LEU A 75 15.62 11.63 -4.31
C LEU A 75 14.58 11.43 -3.22
N GLU A 76 14.99 11.47 -1.94
CA GLU A 76 14.05 11.40 -0.81
C GLU A 76 13.12 12.63 -0.74
N GLY A 77 13.56 13.79 -1.23
CA GLY A 77 12.70 14.95 -1.45
C GLY A 77 11.60 14.65 -2.46
N LEU A 78 11.96 14.20 -3.65
CA LEU A 78 10.99 13.84 -4.70
C LEU A 78 10.01 12.76 -4.27
N LYS A 79 10.50 11.72 -3.57
CA LYS A 79 9.66 10.63 -3.09
C LYS A 79 8.58 11.09 -2.11
N LYS A 80 8.83 12.12 -1.30
CA LYS A 80 7.83 12.63 -0.35
C LYS A 80 6.59 13.17 -1.07
N ASP A 81 6.75 13.68 -2.28
CA ASP A 81 5.65 14.24 -3.05
C ASP A 81 5.00 13.20 -3.98
N VAL A 82 5.83 12.37 -4.63
CA VAL A 82 5.37 11.40 -5.63
C VAL A 82 4.80 10.12 -4.99
N VAL A 83 5.44 9.56 -3.97
CA VAL A 83 5.03 8.27 -3.39
C VAL A 83 3.61 8.30 -2.83
N PRO A 84 3.16 9.35 -2.11
CA PRO A 84 1.77 9.41 -1.63
C PRO A 84 0.75 9.38 -2.75
N VAL A 85 1.04 10.01 -3.89
CA VAL A 85 0.16 9.99 -5.07
C VAL A 85 0.03 8.57 -5.63
N LEU A 86 1.17 7.92 -5.90
CA LEU A 86 1.18 6.57 -6.45
C LEU A 86 0.54 5.58 -5.48
N PHE A 87 0.81 5.72 -4.17
CA PHE A 87 0.19 4.90 -3.14
C PHE A 87 -1.34 5.03 -3.13
N ARG A 88 -1.89 6.24 -3.26
CA ARG A 88 -3.35 6.42 -3.35
C ARG A 88 -3.92 5.78 -4.61
N ALA A 89 -3.25 5.92 -5.75
CA ALA A 89 -3.66 5.32 -7.02
C ALA A 89 -3.71 3.78 -6.92
N ASP A 90 -2.64 3.17 -6.41
CA ASP A 90 -2.54 1.72 -6.21
C ASP A 90 -3.61 1.23 -5.24
N GLU A 91 -3.86 1.94 -4.14
CA GLU A 91 -4.89 1.55 -3.18
C GLU A 91 -6.32 1.67 -3.75
N VAL A 92 -6.59 2.62 -4.67
CA VAL A 92 -7.87 2.67 -5.38
C VAL A 92 -8.10 1.40 -6.19
N GLU A 93 -7.09 0.99 -6.96
CA GLU A 93 -7.15 -0.25 -7.75
C GLU A 93 -7.32 -1.48 -6.85
N LEU A 94 -6.47 -1.62 -5.84
CA LEU A 94 -6.50 -2.77 -4.92
C LEU A 94 -7.81 -2.89 -4.13
N ARG A 95 -8.51 -1.78 -3.88
CA ARG A 95 -9.79 -1.78 -3.16
C ARG A 95 -10.95 -2.30 -4.00
N ALA A 96 -10.86 -2.27 -5.34
CA ALA A 96 -11.95 -2.70 -6.21
C ALA A 96 -12.42 -4.14 -5.92
N ASP A 97 -11.47 -5.05 -5.72
CA ASP A 97 -11.75 -6.48 -5.47
C ASP A 97 -11.85 -6.84 -3.98
N LEU A 98 -11.59 -5.90 -3.08
CA LEU A 98 -11.50 -6.17 -1.65
C LEU A 98 -12.83 -6.69 -1.06
N PRO A 99 -14.01 -6.11 -1.35
CA PRO A 99 -15.29 -6.58 -0.80
C PRO A 99 -15.60 -8.03 -1.16
N GLU A 100 -15.35 -8.43 -2.42
CA GLU A 100 -15.56 -9.80 -2.87
C GLU A 100 -14.59 -10.76 -2.16
N TRP A 101 -13.31 -10.37 -2.05
CA TRP A 101 -12.31 -11.17 -1.33
C TRP A 101 -12.69 -11.36 0.15
N VAL A 102 -13.13 -10.29 0.81
CA VAL A 102 -13.59 -10.32 2.21
C VAL A 102 -14.78 -11.27 2.35
N SER A 103 -15.81 -11.13 1.51
CA SER A 103 -17.01 -11.97 1.52
C SER A 103 -16.66 -13.45 1.39
N LYS A 104 -15.84 -13.82 0.40
CA LYS A 104 -15.37 -15.20 0.20
C LYS A 104 -14.63 -15.74 1.42
N LYS A 105 -13.78 -14.92 2.04
CA LYS A 105 -12.96 -15.33 3.19
C LYS A 105 -13.80 -15.50 4.45
N VAL A 106 -14.74 -14.59 4.72
CA VAL A 106 -15.70 -14.70 5.83
C VAL A 106 -16.59 -15.93 5.65
N ALA A 107 -17.12 -16.17 4.46
CA ALA A 107 -17.92 -17.37 4.18
C ALA A 107 -17.13 -18.66 4.46
N SER A 108 -15.85 -18.71 4.08
CA SER A 108 -14.98 -19.84 4.41
C SER A 108 -14.77 -20.01 5.92
N ILE A 109 -14.63 -18.93 6.68
CA ILE A 109 -14.50 -18.98 8.14
C ILE A 109 -15.79 -19.51 8.77
N ARG A 110 -16.94 -18.98 8.36
CA ARG A 110 -18.25 -19.43 8.83
C ARG A 110 -18.52 -20.90 8.54
N LYS A 111 -18.10 -21.39 7.37
CA LYS A 111 -18.18 -22.83 7.02
C LYS A 111 -17.36 -23.70 7.97
N VAL A 112 -16.16 -23.24 8.35
CA VAL A 112 -15.33 -23.96 9.34
C VAL A 112 -16.03 -23.99 10.70
N LEU A 113 -16.57 -22.85 11.15
CA LEU A 113 -17.32 -22.77 12.40
C LEU A 113 -18.54 -23.70 12.39
N ASP A 114 -19.34 -23.68 11.34
CA ASP A 114 -20.49 -24.58 11.17
C ASP A 114 -20.07 -26.05 11.25
N THR A 115 -19.00 -26.43 10.55
CA THR A 115 -18.46 -27.80 10.59
C THR A 115 -18.03 -28.20 12.01
N VAL A 116 -17.40 -27.29 12.74
CA VAL A 116 -16.96 -27.52 14.12
C VAL A 116 -18.16 -27.69 15.04
N LEU A 117 -19.15 -26.78 14.96
CA LEU A 117 -20.30 -26.78 15.85
C LEU A 117 -21.27 -27.95 15.59
N THR A 118 -21.34 -28.45 14.35
CA THR A 118 -22.25 -29.54 13.97
C THR A 118 -21.59 -30.93 14.07
N ASN A 119 -20.38 -31.08 13.52
CA ASN A 119 -19.73 -32.38 13.36
C ASN A 119 -18.65 -32.65 14.41
N ARG A 120 -18.21 -31.62 15.14
CA ARG A 120 -17.14 -31.70 16.14
C ARG A 120 -17.53 -31.00 17.43
N THR A 121 -18.67 -31.35 17.98
CA THR A 121 -19.22 -30.70 19.19
C THR A 121 -18.28 -30.73 20.39
N TRP A 122 -17.33 -31.67 20.47
CA TRP A 122 -16.26 -31.67 21.50
C TRP A 122 -15.24 -30.52 21.35
N VAL A 123 -15.17 -29.92 20.17
CA VAL A 123 -14.33 -28.76 19.81
C VAL A 123 -15.09 -27.43 19.97
N ALA A 124 -16.41 -27.46 20.18
CA ALA A 124 -17.25 -26.29 20.41
C ALA A 124 -16.97 -25.66 21.79
N ASN A 125 -15.79 -25.07 21.93
CA ASN A 125 -15.27 -24.45 23.13
C ASN A 125 -15.20 -22.93 22.98
N GLU A 126 -14.73 -22.24 24.02
CA GLU A 126 -14.53 -20.79 24.06
C GLU A 126 -13.77 -20.24 22.83
N THR A 127 -12.86 -21.02 22.24
CA THR A 127 -12.11 -20.61 21.04
C THR A 127 -13.01 -20.54 19.81
N ALA A 128 -13.97 -21.47 19.64
CA ALA A 128 -14.92 -21.43 18.52
C ALA A 128 -15.85 -20.21 18.63
N TRP A 129 -16.35 -19.92 19.84
CA TRP A 129 -17.13 -18.72 20.12
C TRP A 129 -16.34 -17.44 19.84
N LYS A 130 -15.08 -17.38 20.27
CA LYS A 130 -14.20 -16.25 20.00
C LYS A 130 -14.01 -16.02 18.50
N VAL A 131 -13.77 -17.07 17.72
CA VAL A 131 -13.63 -16.94 16.26
C VAL A 131 -14.92 -16.44 15.62
N GLY A 132 -16.09 -16.87 16.11
CA GLY A 132 -17.39 -16.33 15.69
C GLY A 132 -17.50 -14.84 15.96
N ASN A 133 -17.32 -14.43 17.21
CA ASN A 133 -17.39 -13.03 17.62
C ASN A 133 -16.36 -12.16 16.87
N ASP A 134 -15.10 -12.60 16.77
CA ASP A 134 -14.06 -11.88 16.03
C ASP A 134 -14.43 -11.70 14.54
N THR A 135 -15.17 -12.65 13.96
CA THR A 135 -15.67 -12.57 12.57
C THR A 135 -16.79 -11.54 12.43
N ASP A 136 -17.75 -11.53 13.36
CA ASP A 136 -18.87 -10.58 13.35
C ASP A 136 -18.38 -9.14 13.65
N ASP A 137 -17.45 -9.00 14.58
CA ASP A 137 -16.76 -7.74 14.89
C ASP A 137 -15.97 -7.24 13.69
N PHE A 138 -15.32 -8.14 12.95
CA PHE A 138 -14.62 -7.80 11.71
C PHE A 138 -15.57 -7.28 10.63
N GLU A 139 -16.71 -7.94 10.40
CA GLU A 139 -17.69 -7.49 9.39
C GLU A 139 -18.24 -6.10 9.73
N THR A 140 -18.57 -5.86 11.01
CA THR A 140 -19.03 -4.55 11.49
C THR A 140 -17.95 -3.49 11.27
N TRP A 141 -16.72 -3.76 11.70
CA TRP A 141 -15.59 -2.86 11.50
C TRP A 141 -15.30 -2.59 10.02
N PHE A 142 -15.36 -3.60 9.17
CA PHE A 142 -15.09 -3.44 7.75
C PHE A 142 -16.15 -2.58 7.08
N LYS A 143 -17.43 -2.75 7.43
CA LYS A 143 -18.52 -1.89 6.96
C LYS A 143 -18.30 -0.43 7.34
N GLU A 144 -18.00 -0.15 8.62
CA GLU A 144 -17.71 1.21 9.09
C GLU A 144 -16.49 1.82 8.40
N LEU A 145 -15.47 1.00 8.09
CA LEU A 145 -14.31 1.46 7.33
C LEU A 145 -14.64 1.80 5.88
N GLN A 146 -15.52 1.04 5.24
CA GLN A 146 -15.99 1.35 3.89
C GLN A 146 -16.75 2.68 3.88
N GLU A 147 -17.65 2.89 4.84
CA GLU A 147 -18.38 4.17 4.99
C GLU A 147 -17.43 5.35 5.21
N LYS A 148 -16.39 5.18 6.04
CA LYS A 148 -15.34 6.20 6.23
C LYS A 148 -14.55 6.46 4.94
N GLN A 149 -14.21 5.42 4.20
CA GLN A 149 -13.46 5.54 2.95
C GLN A 149 -14.27 6.23 1.85
N GLU A 150 -15.58 5.97 1.77
CA GLU A 150 -16.50 6.64 0.84
C GLU A 150 -16.65 8.13 1.15
N ALA A 151 -16.58 8.50 2.44
CA ALA A 151 -16.58 9.89 2.88
C ALA A 151 -15.21 10.61 2.73
N THR A 152 -14.13 9.87 2.46
CA THR A 152 -12.76 10.42 2.35
C THR A 152 -12.48 10.80 0.91
N ALA A 153 -11.98 12.02 0.67
CA ALA A 153 -11.61 12.44 -0.69
C ALA A 153 -10.47 11.57 -1.25
N LEU A 154 -10.52 11.23 -2.53
CA LEU A 154 -9.50 10.39 -3.18
C LEU A 154 -8.10 11.03 -3.21
N THR A 155 -8.02 12.34 -3.00
CA THR A 155 -6.78 13.11 -2.90
C THR A 155 -6.14 13.06 -1.52
N GLU A 156 -6.87 12.58 -0.50
CA GLU A 156 -6.42 12.50 0.89
C GLU A 156 -5.91 11.10 1.24
N GLU A 157 -5.25 10.97 2.39
CA GLU A 157 -4.80 9.66 2.87
C GLU A 157 -6.00 8.72 3.05
N PRO A 158 -5.95 7.48 2.53
CA PRO A 158 -7.09 6.59 2.61
C PRO A 158 -7.41 6.18 4.04
N ALA A 159 -8.70 6.02 4.33
CA ALA A 159 -9.20 5.64 5.65
C ALA A 159 -8.70 4.27 6.11
N PHE A 160 -8.33 3.40 5.16
CA PHE A 160 -7.68 2.13 5.45
C PHE A 160 -6.80 1.68 4.28
N LYS A 161 -5.87 0.77 4.60
CA LYS A 161 -5.05 0.07 3.61
C LYS A 161 -5.59 -1.33 3.38
N VAL A 162 -5.64 -1.76 2.12
CA VAL A 162 -6.09 -3.11 1.73
C VAL A 162 -5.31 -4.19 2.48
N LEU A 163 -4.00 -3.98 2.67
CA LEU A 163 -3.13 -4.90 3.38
C LEU A 163 -3.56 -5.13 4.83
N ASP A 164 -4.02 -4.09 5.53
CA ASP A 164 -4.38 -4.18 6.95
C ASP A 164 -5.70 -4.96 7.14
N VAL A 165 -6.66 -4.74 6.24
CA VAL A 165 -7.90 -5.53 6.18
C VAL A 165 -7.57 -7.01 5.93
N LYS A 166 -6.73 -7.29 4.93
CA LYS A 166 -6.32 -8.67 4.61
C LYS A 166 -5.60 -9.35 5.77
N LYS A 167 -4.68 -8.65 6.45
CA LYS A 167 -3.96 -9.16 7.63
C LYS A 167 -4.90 -9.50 8.78
N ARG A 168 -5.83 -8.60 9.10
CA ARG A 168 -6.80 -8.82 10.19
C ARG A 168 -7.65 -10.06 9.92
N LEU A 169 -8.24 -10.17 8.73
CA LEU A 169 -9.08 -11.31 8.37
C LEU A 169 -8.29 -12.62 8.25
N ALA A 170 -7.03 -12.56 7.80
CA ALA A 170 -6.15 -13.72 7.75
C ALA A 170 -5.85 -14.27 9.16
N SER A 171 -5.71 -13.41 10.17
CA SER A 171 -5.52 -13.83 11.57
C SER A 171 -6.72 -14.64 12.08
N ILE A 172 -7.95 -14.16 11.84
CA ILE A 172 -9.19 -14.85 12.20
C ILE A 172 -9.29 -16.18 11.45
N GLY A 173 -9.01 -16.19 10.15
CA GLY A 173 -8.98 -17.42 9.36
C GLY A 173 -7.95 -18.43 9.84
N LYS A 174 -6.79 -17.99 10.33
CA LYS A 174 -5.79 -18.87 10.95
C LYS A 174 -6.34 -19.51 12.22
N ALA A 175 -7.01 -18.73 13.08
CA ALA A 175 -7.65 -19.26 14.30
C ALA A 175 -8.74 -20.28 13.97
N ALA A 176 -9.62 -19.99 13.01
CA ALA A 176 -10.63 -20.94 12.52
C ALA A 176 -10.01 -22.26 12.06
N ASN A 177 -8.93 -22.19 11.27
CA ASN A 177 -8.23 -23.39 10.80
C ASN A 177 -7.58 -24.22 11.91
N GLN A 178 -7.23 -23.62 13.06
CA GLN A 178 -6.70 -24.39 14.20
C GLN A 178 -7.77 -25.25 14.86
N LEU A 179 -9.04 -24.82 14.88
CA LEU A 179 -10.15 -25.62 15.42
C LEU A 179 -10.25 -26.97 14.70
N MET A 180 -10.05 -26.99 13.38
CA MET A 180 -10.07 -28.22 12.58
C MET A 180 -8.94 -29.20 12.89
N LYS A 181 -7.89 -28.77 13.59
CA LYS A 181 -6.73 -29.61 13.97
C LYS A 181 -6.86 -30.22 15.36
N ILE A 182 -7.84 -29.79 16.15
CA ILE A 182 -8.12 -30.38 17.46
C ILE A 182 -8.67 -31.78 17.23
N LYS A 183 -8.05 -32.76 17.90
CA LYS A 183 -8.38 -34.19 17.82
C LYS A 183 -9.31 -34.56 18.97
#